data_AF-A0A975U730-F1
#
_entry.id   AF-A0A975U730-F1
#
_cell.length_a   1.000
_cell.length_b   1.000
_cell.length_c   1.000
_cell.angle_alpha   90.00
_cell.angle_beta   90.00
_cell.angle_gamma   90.00
#
_symmetry.space_group_name_H-M   'P 1'
#
loop_
_entity.id
_entity.type
_entity.pdbx_description
1 polymer ?
#
loop_
_entity_poly.entity_id
_entity_poly.type
_entity_poly.pdbx_seq_one_letter_code
_entity_poly.pdbx_strand_id
1 'polypeptide(L)'
;MQAKTKGRVILIAIVLFFALPALVAKAVLSNHWYQSGITNKGTLIEPRVTLSQLGIDNPLQHSRWQMAYLVPDQCDDACRQQLHLLTQSHTALGKEQGRVSPVLLLSAGSDLNAIRDLTLPRITVNQRFIQTVGAVQLVIIDPLGQLVMGYTASAEQQVALSRSVLADMRKLLKLSRVG
;
A
#
# COMPACT_ATOMS: atom_id res chain seq x y z
N MET A 1 -57.42 -14.56 23.47
CA MET A 1 -56.91 -13.91 22.23
C MET A 1 -56.90 -14.94 21.11
N GLN A 2 -57.61 -14.65 20.01
CA GLN A 2 -58.01 -15.63 18.99
C GLN A 2 -56.83 -16.18 18.16
N ALA A 3 -56.88 -17.46 17.80
CA ALA A 3 -55.81 -18.20 17.11
C ALA A 3 -55.32 -17.55 15.80
N LYS A 4 -56.18 -16.81 15.08
CA LYS A 4 -55.80 -16.07 13.85
C LYS A 4 -54.80 -14.94 14.11
N THR A 5 -54.91 -14.24 15.24
CA THR A 5 -53.99 -13.15 15.60
C THR A 5 -52.62 -13.70 15.96
N LYS A 6 -52.58 -14.88 16.58
CA LYS A 6 -51.33 -15.59 16.93
C LYS A 6 -50.52 -15.98 15.70
N GLY A 7 -51.18 -16.52 14.66
CA GLY A 7 -50.53 -16.89 13.39
C GLY A 7 -49.94 -15.70 12.62
N ARG A 8 -50.67 -14.57 12.56
CA ARG A 8 -50.13 -13.33 11.95
C ARG A 8 -48.91 -12.80 12.70
N VAL A 9 -48.94 -12.82 14.03
CA VAL A 9 -47.80 -12.39 14.86
C VAL A 9 -46.58 -13.29 14.62
N ILE A 10 -46.77 -14.61 14.52
CA ILE A 10 -45.67 -15.55 14.22
C ILE A 10 -45.08 -15.28 12.84
N LEU A 11 -45.92 -15.03 11.83
CA LEU A 11 -45.45 -14.79 10.46
C LEU A 11 -44.68 -13.46 10.34
N ILE A 12 -45.16 -12.40 11.01
CA ILE A 12 -44.44 -11.12 11.11
C ILE A 12 -43.11 -11.30 11.85
N ALA A 13 -43.09 -12.09 12.93
CA ALA A 13 -41.86 -12.36 13.68
C ALA A 13 -40.80 -13.09 12.85
N ILE A 14 -41.21 -14.07 12.03
CA ILE A 14 -40.32 -14.77 11.10
C ILE A 14 -39.76 -13.81 10.05
N VAL A 15 -40.63 -13.00 9.42
CA VAL A 15 -40.19 -12.01 8.42
C VAL A 15 -39.20 -11.01 9.03
N LEU A 16 -39.50 -10.49 10.23
CA LEU A 16 -38.59 -9.59 10.93
C LEU A 16 -37.27 -10.28 11.29
N PHE A 17 -37.29 -11.54 11.72
CA PHE A 17 -36.06 -12.27 12.05
C PHE A 17 -35.09 -12.37 10.85
N PHE A 18 -35.61 -12.54 9.64
CA PHE A 18 -34.79 -12.57 8.42
C PHE A 18 -34.46 -11.18 7.86
N ALA A 19 -35.40 -10.23 7.93
CA ALA A 19 -35.22 -8.90 7.33
C ALA A 19 -34.40 -7.96 8.22
N LEU A 20 -34.53 -8.06 9.55
CA LEU A 20 -33.90 -7.15 10.49
C LEU A 20 -32.37 -7.16 10.39
N PRO A 21 -31.65 -8.31 10.33
CA PRO A 21 -30.20 -8.31 10.19
C PRO A 21 -29.72 -7.63 8.91
N ALA A 22 -30.42 -7.82 7.79
CA ALA A 22 -30.06 -7.20 6.51
C ALA A 22 -30.30 -5.67 6.52
N LEU A 23 -31.41 -5.22 7.12
CA LEU A 23 -31.71 -3.80 7.27
C LEU A 23 -30.70 -3.11 8.20
N VAL A 24 -30.34 -3.75 9.31
CA VAL A 24 -29.31 -3.26 10.23
C VAL A 24 -27.95 -3.18 9.52
N ALA A 25 -27.54 -4.23 8.81
CA ALA A 25 -26.28 -4.23 8.06
C ALA A 25 -26.23 -3.10 7.01
N LYS A 26 -27.31 -2.91 6.25
CA LYS A 26 -27.42 -1.82 5.27
C LYS A 26 -27.32 -0.45 5.93
N ALA A 27 -28.00 -0.23 7.05
CA ALA A 27 -27.97 1.03 7.79
C ALA A 27 -26.56 1.34 8.35
N VAL A 28 -25.89 0.32 8.90
CA VAL A 28 -24.52 0.45 9.40
C VAL A 28 -23.55 0.81 8.28
N LEU A 29 -23.68 0.19 7.11
CA LEU A 29 -22.84 0.48 5.95
C LEU A 29 -23.15 1.86 5.33
N SER A 30 -24.42 2.22 5.18
CA SER A 30 -24.82 3.51 4.59
C SER A 30 -24.43 4.70 5.47
N ASN A 31 -24.54 4.56 6.79
CA ASN A 31 -24.23 5.61 7.75
C ASN A 31 -22.74 5.69 8.09
N HIS A 32 -21.88 4.91 7.42
CA HIS A 32 -20.44 4.87 7.64
C HIS A 32 -20.06 4.51 9.10
N TRP A 33 -20.95 3.80 9.81
CA TRP A 33 -20.70 3.26 11.15
C TRP A 33 -19.81 2.02 11.11
N TYR A 34 -19.61 1.45 9.92
CA TYR A 34 -18.63 0.41 9.70
C TYR A 34 -17.26 1.03 9.40
N GLN A 35 -16.33 0.94 10.35
CA GLN A 35 -14.92 1.09 10.04
C GLN A 35 -14.40 -0.27 9.59
N SER A 36 -14.10 -0.40 8.29
CA SER A 36 -13.41 -1.57 7.77
C SER A 36 -12.12 -1.79 8.58
N GLY A 37 -11.89 -3.01 9.07
CA GLY A 37 -10.72 -3.39 9.88
C GLY A 37 -9.40 -3.40 9.10
N ILE A 38 -9.20 -2.44 8.21
CA ILE A 38 -7.98 -2.28 7.42
C ILE A 38 -6.93 -1.68 8.34
N THR A 39 -6.03 -2.53 8.83
CA THR A 39 -4.90 -2.07 9.65
C THR A 39 -3.71 -1.58 8.81
N ASN A 40 -3.81 -1.65 7.49
CA ASN A 40 -2.76 -1.18 6.57
C ASN A 40 -2.69 0.35 6.65
N LYS A 41 -1.50 0.91 6.48
CA LYS A 41 -1.27 2.36 6.54
C LYS A 41 -1.18 2.99 5.15
N GLY A 42 -0.72 2.22 4.16
CA GLY A 42 -0.73 2.60 2.75
C GLY A 42 -2.06 2.32 2.06
N THR A 43 -2.17 2.80 0.82
CA THR A 43 -3.29 2.47 -0.07
C THR A 43 -2.91 1.31 -0.97
N LEU A 44 -3.82 0.35 -1.16
CA LEU A 44 -3.62 -0.72 -2.14
C LEU A 44 -3.65 -0.12 -3.54
N ILE A 45 -2.71 -0.55 -4.39
CA ILE A 45 -2.67 -0.12 -5.79
C ILE A 45 -3.68 -0.98 -6.57
N GLU A 46 -4.69 -0.32 -7.13
CA GLU A 46 -5.72 -0.93 -7.95
C GLU A 46 -5.79 -0.24 -9.32
N PRO A 47 -5.83 -1.00 -10.44
CA PRO A 47 -5.85 -2.45 -10.54
C PRO A 47 -4.50 -3.11 -10.20
N ARG A 48 -4.52 -4.42 -9.92
CA ARG A 48 -3.28 -5.19 -9.74
C ARG A 48 -2.46 -5.15 -11.02
N VAL A 49 -1.29 -4.55 -10.95
CA VAL A 49 -0.38 -4.37 -12.08
C VAL A 49 1.06 -4.72 -11.66
N THR A 50 1.85 -5.17 -12.62
CA THR A 50 3.27 -5.47 -12.45
C THR A 50 4.14 -4.50 -13.26
N LEU A 51 5.39 -4.32 -12.84
CA LEU A 51 6.37 -3.53 -13.59
C LEU A 51 6.52 -4.03 -15.04
N SER A 52 6.54 -5.35 -15.27
CA SER A 52 6.65 -5.93 -16.60
C SER A 52 5.45 -5.62 -17.50
N GLN A 53 4.22 -5.63 -16.97
CA GLN A 53 3.02 -5.20 -17.70
C GLN A 53 3.07 -3.72 -18.09
N LEU A 54 3.76 -2.90 -17.30
CA LEU A 54 4.02 -1.50 -17.62
C LEU A 54 5.18 -1.31 -18.60
N GLY A 55 5.87 -2.38 -19.01
CA GLY A 55 7.05 -2.34 -19.87
C GLY A 55 8.29 -1.80 -19.14
N ILE A 56 8.38 -2.02 -17.83
CA ILE A 56 9.49 -1.60 -16.97
C ILE A 56 10.30 -2.83 -16.58
N ASP A 57 11.60 -2.77 -16.85
CA ASP A 57 12.54 -3.81 -16.43
C ASP A 57 12.83 -3.72 -14.92
N ASN A 58 12.88 -4.87 -14.26
CA ASN A 58 13.07 -4.97 -12.82
C ASN A 58 14.22 -5.95 -12.52
N PRO A 59 15.44 -5.45 -12.23
CA PRO A 59 16.60 -6.30 -11.99
C PRO A 59 16.50 -7.11 -10.69
N LEU A 60 15.52 -6.82 -9.84
CA LEU A 60 15.26 -7.52 -8.57
C LEU A 60 14.08 -8.48 -8.66
N GLN A 61 13.54 -8.71 -9.86
CA GLN A 61 12.46 -9.67 -10.06
C GLN A 61 12.91 -11.07 -9.62
N HIS A 62 12.00 -11.79 -8.98
CA HIS A 62 12.18 -13.09 -8.34
C HIS A 62 13.21 -13.14 -7.19
N SER A 63 13.75 -12.00 -6.75
CA SER A 63 14.78 -11.97 -5.70
C SER A 63 14.22 -11.50 -4.36
N ARG A 64 13.75 -10.25 -4.28
CA ARG A 64 13.44 -9.58 -3.01
C ARG A 64 12.24 -8.65 -3.14
N TRP A 65 11.56 -8.42 -2.02
CA TRP A 65 10.60 -7.32 -1.88
C TRP A 65 11.33 -5.98 -2.03
N GLN A 66 10.62 -4.95 -2.46
CA GLN A 66 11.22 -3.65 -2.75
C GLN A 66 10.48 -2.55 -1.99
N MET A 67 11.23 -1.72 -1.28
CA MET A 67 10.76 -0.42 -0.81
C MET A 67 11.27 0.62 -1.80
N ALA A 68 10.41 1.04 -2.70
CA ALA A 68 10.80 1.82 -3.87
C ALA A 68 10.37 3.28 -3.69
N TYR A 69 11.32 4.21 -3.72
CA TYR A 69 11.06 5.65 -3.62
C TYR A 69 11.11 6.31 -4.99
N LEU A 70 10.08 7.08 -5.33
CA LEU A 70 10.04 7.88 -6.55
C LEU A 70 10.81 9.18 -6.34
N VAL A 71 11.93 9.32 -7.05
CA VAL A 71 12.80 10.49 -6.94
C VAL A 71 12.14 11.68 -7.67
N PRO A 72 11.88 12.81 -6.99
CA PRO A 72 11.24 13.97 -7.59
C PRO A 72 12.19 14.72 -8.54
N ASP A 73 11.62 15.62 -9.33
CA ASP A 73 12.38 16.43 -10.30
C ASP A 73 13.32 17.44 -9.63
N GLN A 74 12.99 17.85 -8.41
CA GLN A 74 13.85 18.66 -7.54
C GLN A 74 13.91 18.00 -6.18
N CYS A 75 15.09 17.54 -5.77
CA CYS A 75 15.25 16.93 -4.46
C CYS A 75 15.55 18.00 -3.40
N ASP A 76 14.51 18.38 -2.67
CA ASP A 76 14.58 19.28 -1.53
C ASP A 76 15.03 18.55 -0.24
N ASP A 77 14.92 19.22 0.91
CA ASP A 77 15.28 18.63 2.20
C ASP A 77 14.36 17.47 2.58
N ALA A 78 13.08 17.50 2.22
CA ALA A 78 12.15 16.41 2.47
C ALA A 78 12.55 15.17 1.66
N CYS A 79 12.93 15.34 0.39
CA CYS A 79 13.48 14.27 -0.44
C CYS A 79 14.77 13.69 0.15
N ARG A 80 15.75 14.53 0.52
CA ARG A 80 17.00 14.08 1.16
C ARG A 80 16.72 13.29 2.45
N GLN A 81 15.83 13.80 3.28
CA GLN A 81 15.40 13.12 4.50
C GLN A 81 14.75 11.77 4.19
N GLN A 82 13.89 11.70 3.17
CA GLN A 82 13.21 10.46 2.81
C GLN A 82 14.18 9.40 2.24
N LEU A 83 15.23 9.81 1.52
CA LEU A 83 16.30 8.91 1.08
C LEU A 83 17.07 8.31 2.26
N HIS A 84 17.38 9.11 3.29
CA HIS A 84 17.97 8.62 4.53
C HIS A 84 17.03 7.66 5.27
N LEU A 85 15.75 8.03 5.41
CA LEU A 85 14.75 7.22 6.08
C LEU A 85 14.47 5.90 5.36
N LEU A 86 14.58 5.86 4.03
CA LEU A 86 14.45 4.64 3.24
C LEU A 86 15.50 3.59 3.66
N THR A 87 16.75 4.02 3.78
CA THR A 87 17.86 3.17 4.21
C THR A 87 17.75 2.78 5.68
N GLN A 88 17.36 3.72 6.56
CA GLN A 88 17.10 3.42 7.97
C GLN A 88 15.95 2.44 8.15
N SER A 89 14.88 2.56 7.35
CA SER A 89 13.75 1.63 7.37
C SER A 89 14.18 0.24 6.94
N HIS A 90 15.07 0.12 5.95
CA HIS A 90 15.67 -1.16 5.57
C HIS A 90 16.43 -1.81 6.73
N THR A 91 17.32 -1.07 7.39
CA THR A 91 18.03 -1.56 8.59
C THR A 91 17.07 -1.94 9.72
N ALA A 92 16.00 -1.16 9.92
CA ALA A 92 15.00 -1.42 10.96
C ALA A 92 14.16 -2.69 10.73
N LEU A 93 14.26 -3.34 9.58
CA LEU A 93 13.65 -4.66 9.34
C LEU A 93 14.38 -5.79 10.09
N GLY A 94 15.62 -5.57 10.54
CA GLY A 94 16.38 -6.54 11.32
C GLY A 94 16.53 -7.88 10.59
N LYS A 95 16.03 -8.96 11.18
CA LYS A 95 16.12 -10.31 10.59
C LYS A 95 15.53 -10.45 9.19
N GLU A 96 14.55 -9.61 8.84
CA GLU A 96 13.90 -9.65 7.52
C GLU A 96 14.61 -8.74 6.50
N GLN A 97 15.67 -8.03 6.88
CA GLN A 97 16.40 -7.09 6.02
C GLN A 97 16.90 -7.74 4.73
N GLY A 98 17.32 -9.01 4.79
CA GLY A 98 17.81 -9.75 3.63
C GLY A 98 16.75 -10.00 2.54
N ARG A 99 15.46 -9.95 2.90
CA ARG A 99 14.32 -10.22 2.00
C ARG A 99 13.80 -8.97 1.30
N VAL A 100 14.34 -7.80 1.66
CA VAL A 100 13.90 -6.51 1.13
C VAL A 100 15.09 -5.75 0.56
N SER A 101 14.86 -5.01 -0.53
CA SER A 101 15.80 -4.05 -1.08
C SER A 101 15.19 -2.64 -1.07
N PRO A 102 15.90 -1.62 -0.57
CA PRO A 102 15.57 -0.23 -0.90
C PRO A 102 15.89 0.02 -2.38
N VAL A 103 15.02 0.72 -3.10
CA VAL A 103 15.12 0.94 -4.55
C VAL A 103 14.76 2.39 -4.88
N LEU A 104 15.43 2.97 -5.86
CA LEU A 104 15.10 4.29 -6.41
C LEU A 104 14.36 4.13 -7.74
N LEU A 105 13.17 4.71 -7.84
CA LEU A 105 12.40 4.81 -9.08
C LEU A 105 12.73 6.16 -9.74
N LEU A 106 13.15 6.10 -11.00
CA LEU A 106 13.61 7.27 -11.75
C LEU A 106 12.68 7.53 -12.92
N SER A 107 12.04 8.69 -12.93
CA SER A 107 11.32 9.22 -14.09
C SER A 107 12.27 10.03 -14.97
N ALA A 108 11.80 10.52 -16.11
CA ALA A 108 12.58 11.39 -16.99
C ALA A 108 12.99 12.72 -16.32
N GLY A 109 12.24 13.18 -15.32
CA GLY A 109 12.48 14.43 -14.62
C GLY A 109 13.34 14.30 -13.37
N SER A 110 13.54 13.09 -12.84
CA SER A 110 14.18 12.86 -11.55
C SER A 110 15.55 13.53 -11.39
N ASP A 111 15.79 14.14 -10.24
CA ASP A 111 17.07 14.77 -9.89
C ASP A 111 18.16 13.71 -9.65
N LEU A 112 18.91 13.39 -10.70
CA LEU A 112 19.98 12.39 -10.65
C LEU A 112 21.20 12.86 -9.85
N ASN A 113 21.39 14.18 -9.66
CA ASN A 113 22.53 14.70 -8.91
C ASN A 113 22.36 14.43 -7.42
N ALA A 114 21.13 14.54 -6.91
CA ALA A 114 20.82 14.29 -5.51
C ALA A 114 21.05 12.84 -5.06
N ILE A 115 21.03 11.90 -5.99
CA ILE A 115 21.19 10.46 -5.71
C ILE A 115 22.51 9.88 -6.24
N ARG A 116 23.41 10.72 -6.77
CA ARG A 116 24.64 10.27 -7.43
C ARG A 116 25.48 9.36 -6.54
N ASP A 117 25.60 9.71 -5.27
CA ASP A 117 26.47 9.04 -4.30
C ASP A 117 25.76 7.85 -3.60
N LEU A 118 24.49 7.59 -3.93
CA LEU A 118 23.72 6.47 -3.38
C LEU A 118 23.92 5.20 -4.20
N THR A 119 24.33 4.12 -3.52
CA THR A 119 24.54 2.78 -4.07
C THR A 119 23.28 1.90 -3.99
N LEU A 120 22.12 2.50 -4.25
CA LEU A 120 20.84 1.81 -4.28
C LEU A 120 20.52 1.33 -5.70
N PRO A 121 19.88 0.15 -5.88
CA PRO A 121 19.32 -0.25 -7.16
C PRO A 121 18.38 0.81 -7.72
N ARG A 122 18.44 1.00 -9.04
CA ARG A 122 17.68 2.03 -9.75
C ARG A 122 16.79 1.36 -10.79
N ILE A 123 15.54 1.77 -10.85
CA ILE A 123 14.56 1.31 -11.85
C ILE A 123 14.03 2.53 -12.58
N THR A 124 14.20 2.56 -13.91
CA THR A 124 13.65 3.62 -14.74
C THR A 124 12.17 3.36 -14.98
N VAL A 125 11.32 4.27 -14.54
CA VAL A 125 9.86 4.20 -14.71
C VAL A 125 9.40 5.10 -15.85
N ASN A 126 8.28 4.73 -16.46
CA ASN A 126 7.69 5.46 -17.59
C ASN A 126 6.39 6.17 -17.18
N GLN A 127 5.78 6.90 -18.14
CA GLN A 127 4.55 7.64 -17.89
C GLN A 127 3.37 6.76 -17.46
N ARG A 128 3.29 5.50 -17.94
CA ARG A 128 2.22 4.57 -17.57
C ARG A 128 2.30 4.22 -16.09
N PHE A 129 3.51 4.08 -15.54
CA PHE A 129 3.70 3.90 -14.11
C PHE A 129 3.15 5.09 -13.33
N ILE A 130 3.56 6.31 -13.66
CA ILE A 130 3.09 7.54 -12.99
C ILE A 130 1.57 7.66 -13.03
N GLN A 131 0.94 7.36 -14.17
CA GLN A 131 -0.51 7.35 -14.31
C GLN A 131 -1.19 6.28 -13.44
N THR A 132 -0.55 5.14 -13.25
CA THR A 132 -1.11 4.02 -12.47
C THR A 132 -1.01 4.29 -10.97
N VAL A 133 0.11 4.85 -10.51
CA VAL A 133 0.37 5.06 -9.08
C VAL A 133 -0.04 6.44 -8.57
N GLY A 134 -0.22 7.41 -9.47
CA GLY A 134 -0.61 8.77 -9.11
C GLY A 134 0.47 9.51 -8.32
N ALA A 135 0.07 10.26 -7.30
CA ALA A 135 0.93 11.15 -6.51
C ALA A 135 1.75 10.43 -5.41
N VAL A 136 1.97 9.12 -5.51
CA VAL A 136 2.73 8.35 -4.51
C VAL A 136 4.20 8.71 -4.50
N GLN A 137 4.80 8.65 -3.32
CA GLN A 137 6.22 8.86 -3.09
C GLN A 137 6.95 7.54 -2.85
N LEU A 138 6.31 6.60 -2.16
CA LEU A 138 6.84 5.26 -1.90
C LEU A 138 5.88 4.20 -2.41
N VAL A 139 6.44 3.14 -2.96
CA VAL A 139 5.72 1.96 -3.42
C VAL A 139 6.37 0.71 -2.84
N ILE A 140 5.54 -0.19 -2.30
CA ILE A 140 5.97 -1.55 -1.98
C ILE A 140 5.73 -2.42 -3.21
N ILE A 141 6.80 -3.05 -3.68
CA ILE A 141 6.79 -3.95 -4.84
C ILE A 141 7.15 -5.35 -4.34
N ASP A 142 6.38 -6.36 -4.73
CA ASP A 142 6.67 -7.74 -4.36
C ASP A 142 7.82 -8.35 -5.21
N PRO A 143 8.30 -9.55 -4.87
CA PRO A 143 9.35 -10.22 -5.65
C PRO A 143 8.93 -10.52 -7.09
N LEU A 144 7.64 -10.62 -7.41
CA LEU A 144 7.17 -10.87 -8.78
C LEU A 144 7.08 -9.57 -9.61
N GLY A 145 7.35 -8.42 -8.99
CA GLY A 145 7.26 -7.10 -9.62
C GLY A 145 5.87 -6.48 -9.54
N GLN A 146 4.96 -7.03 -8.73
CA GLN A 146 3.62 -6.47 -8.52
C GLN A 146 3.70 -5.21 -7.66
N LEU A 147 3.02 -4.15 -8.09
CA LEU A 147 2.81 -2.95 -7.28
C LEU A 147 1.73 -3.25 -6.24
N VAL A 148 2.10 -3.29 -4.96
CA VAL A 148 1.21 -3.74 -3.88
C VAL A 148 0.57 -2.58 -3.14
N MET A 149 1.38 -1.69 -2.58
CA MET A 149 0.90 -0.53 -1.80
C MET A 149 1.63 0.74 -2.17
N GLY A 150 0.89 1.83 -2.24
CA GLY A 150 1.38 3.19 -2.43
C GLY A 150 1.27 4.01 -1.15
N TYR A 151 2.17 4.99 -1.02
CA TYR A 151 2.17 5.90 0.11
C TYR A 151 2.43 7.33 -0.34
N THR A 152 1.68 8.26 0.24
CA THR A 152 1.74 9.70 0.00
C THR A 152 1.92 10.41 1.34
N ALA A 153 2.76 11.43 1.42
CA ALA A 153 2.85 12.28 2.60
C ALA A 153 3.13 13.74 2.24
N SER A 154 2.79 14.66 3.13
CA SER A 154 3.31 16.03 3.04
C SER A 154 4.80 16.06 3.42
N ALA A 155 5.50 17.13 3.02
CA ALA A 155 6.92 17.33 3.29
C ALA A 155 7.28 17.18 4.79
N GLU A 156 6.38 17.55 5.69
CA GLU A 156 6.58 17.52 7.15
C GLU A 156 6.40 16.13 7.78
N GLN A 157 5.92 15.15 7.01
CA GLN A 157 5.47 13.85 7.53
C GLN A 157 6.33 12.66 7.09
N GLN A 158 7.56 12.90 6.60
CA GLN A 158 8.45 11.83 6.09
C GLN A 158 8.74 10.73 7.12
N VAL A 159 8.89 11.10 8.41
CA VAL A 159 9.10 10.12 9.50
C VAL A 159 7.85 9.25 9.70
N ALA A 160 6.65 9.85 9.66
CA ALA A 160 5.40 9.11 9.81
C ALA A 160 5.13 8.21 8.59
N LEU A 161 5.45 8.69 7.40
CA LEU A 161 5.42 7.94 6.15
C LEU A 161 6.30 6.69 6.24
N SER A 162 7.56 6.87 6.60
CA SER A 162 8.53 5.76 6.70
C SER A 162 8.15 4.74 7.78
N ARG A 163 7.60 5.18 8.93
CA ARG A 163 7.04 4.29 9.95
C ARG A 163 5.85 3.48 9.43
N SER A 164 4.98 4.10 8.64
CA SER A 164 3.81 3.46 8.03
C SER A 164 4.23 2.37 7.04
N VAL A 165 5.18 2.70 6.15
CA VAL A 165 5.77 1.76 5.19
C VAL A 165 6.43 0.59 5.92
N LEU A 166 7.22 0.85 6.96
CA LEU A 166 7.89 -0.19 7.74
C LEU A 166 6.89 -1.13 8.45
N ALA A 167 5.84 -0.57 9.04
CA ALA A 167 4.81 -1.37 9.73
C ALA A 167 4.09 -2.31 8.77
N ASP A 168 3.70 -1.80 7.60
CA ASP A 168 3.05 -2.56 6.55
C ASP A 168 3.99 -3.59 5.91
N MET A 169 5.25 -3.23 5.64
CA MET A 169 6.25 -4.15 5.12
C MET A 169 6.46 -5.34 6.08
N ARG A 170 6.59 -5.11 7.39
CA ARG A 170 6.67 -6.19 8.39
C ARG A 170 5.45 -7.10 8.36
N LYS A 171 4.26 -6.53 8.19
CA LYS A 171 3.01 -7.30 8.09
C LYS A 171 3.00 -8.17 6.83
N LEU A 172 3.38 -7.62 5.68
CA LEU A 172 3.47 -8.33 4.41
C LEU A 172 4.50 -9.47 4.47
N LEU A 173 5.71 -9.21 4.99
CA LEU A 173 6.77 -10.22 5.10
C LEU A 173 6.42 -11.37 6.04
N LYS A 174 5.61 -11.11 7.07
CA LYS A 174 5.09 -12.16 7.96
C LYS A 174 4.08 -13.08 7.26
N LEU A 175 3.31 -12.55 6.31
CA LEU A 175 2.30 -13.30 5.56
C LEU A 175 2.88 -13.94 4.28
N SER A 176 3.92 -13.34 3.70
CA SER A 176 4.57 -13.81 2.49
C SER A 176 5.65 -14.85 2.76
N ARG A 177 5.60 -15.95 2.01
CA ARG A 177 6.64 -16.98 1.96
C ARG A 177 7.63 -16.80 0.80
N VAL A 178 7.42 -15.78 -0.03
CA VAL A 178 8.20 -15.53 -1.25
C VAL A 178 9.13 -14.34 -1.04
N GLY A 179 10.37 -14.48 -1.52
CA GLY A 179 11.49 -13.57 -1.22
C GLY A 179 12.08 -13.88 0.13
#